data_AF-A0A9D9QX61-F1
#
_entry.id   AF-A0A9D9QX61-F1
#
_cell.length_a   1.000
_cell.length_b   1.000
_cell.length_c   1.000
_cell.angle_alpha   90.00
_cell.angle_beta   90.00
_cell.angle_gamma   90.00
#
_symmetry.space_group_name_H-M   'P 1'
#
loop_
_entity.id
_entity.type
_entity.pdbx_description
1 polymer ?
#
loop_
_entity_poly.entity_id
_entity_poly.type
_entity_poly.pdbx_seq_one_letter_code
_entity_poly.pdbx_strand_id
1 'polypeptide(L)'
;VDLELEYDTATTDHCGTCTACIDACPTEAIVAPYVVDGSKCISYFTIELKEAIPNEMKGKMDDWIFGCDVCQDVCPWNRFSKPHSEPLFAPHSEILSYSKKDWDEITEDVFNTVFKNSALKRTKHAGIKENIRFVNLSTK
;
A
#
# COMPACT_ATOMS: atom_id res chain seq x y z
N VAL A 1 -17.52 22.99 12.93
CA VAL A 1 -18.90 23.26 13.40
C VAL A 1 -18.98 22.64 14.78
N ASP A 2 -19.39 23.41 15.78
CA ASP A 2 -19.61 22.91 17.15
C ASP A 2 -21.10 22.58 17.28
N LEU A 3 -21.47 21.37 16.84
CA LEU A 3 -22.85 20.88 16.82
C LEU A 3 -22.89 19.60 17.64
N GLU A 4 -23.78 19.56 18.63
CA GLU A 4 -24.06 18.35 19.39
C GLU A 4 -24.82 17.36 18.50
N LEU A 5 -24.26 16.16 18.35
CA LEU A 5 -24.79 15.08 17.53
C LEU A 5 -25.03 13.85 18.40
N GLU A 6 -26.02 13.05 18.03
CA GLU A 6 -26.20 11.73 18.62
C GLU A 6 -25.11 10.78 18.10
N TYR A 7 -24.56 9.97 19.01
CA TYR A 7 -23.55 8.98 18.66
C TYR A 7 -24.21 7.73 18.05
N ASP A 8 -23.53 7.14 17.07
CA ASP A 8 -23.86 5.81 16.56
C ASP A 8 -23.51 4.70 17.57
N THR A 9 -23.93 3.48 17.27
CA THR A 9 -23.61 2.27 18.06
C THR A 9 -22.33 1.60 17.59
N ALA A 10 -21.61 0.95 18.51
CA ALA A 10 -20.41 0.19 18.18
C ALA A 10 -20.74 -1.03 17.29
N THR A 11 -19.90 -1.28 16.30
CA THR A 11 -20.00 -2.48 15.45
C THR A 11 -19.45 -3.73 16.16
N THR A 12 -19.89 -4.90 15.73
CA THR A 12 -19.40 -6.19 16.24
C THR A 12 -18.10 -6.62 15.57
N ASP A 13 -17.29 -7.42 16.26
CA ASP A 13 -16.14 -8.08 15.64
C ASP A 13 -16.60 -9.15 14.65
N HIS A 14 -15.98 -9.12 13.48
CA HIS A 14 -16.25 -10.04 12.38
C HIS A 14 -15.06 -10.94 12.05
N CYS A 15 -13.90 -10.73 12.70
CA CYS A 15 -12.72 -11.58 12.52
C CYS A 15 -12.92 -12.97 13.13
N GLY A 16 -13.47 -13.05 14.35
CA GLY A 16 -13.66 -14.33 15.03
C GLY A 16 -12.33 -15.07 15.20
N THR A 17 -12.23 -16.29 14.66
CA THR A 17 -10.98 -17.10 14.69
C THR A 17 -10.13 -16.97 13.41
N CYS A 18 -10.47 -16.06 12.51
CA CYS A 18 -9.77 -15.90 11.24
C CYS A 18 -8.35 -15.31 11.44
N THR A 19 -7.35 -15.93 10.81
CA THR A 19 -5.94 -15.48 10.82
C THR A 19 -5.41 -15.16 9.42
N ALA A 20 -6.27 -15.14 8.39
CA ALA A 20 -5.83 -15.05 6.99
C ALA A 20 -4.86 -13.89 6.69
N CYS A 21 -5.11 -12.70 7.23
CA CYS A 21 -4.23 -11.55 7.04
C CYS A 21 -2.89 -11.67 7.79
N ILE A 22 -2.89 -12.31 8.97
CA ILE A 22 -1.69 -12.60 9.75
C ILE A 22 -0.82 -13.58 8.97
N ASP A 23 -1.42 -14.69 8.53
CA ASP A 23 -0.74 -15.78 7.84
C ASP A 23 -0.20 -15.36 6.46
N ALA A 24 -0.89 -14.46 5.77
CA ALA A 24 -0.49 -14.00 4.44
C ALA A 24 0.50 -12.82 4.44
N CYS A 25 0.73 -12.15 5.58
CA CYS A 25 1.58 -10.97 5.63
C CYS A 25 3.05 -11.33 5.29
N PRO A 26 3.62 -10.88 4.15
CA PRO A 26 4.91 -11.39 3.67
C PRO A 26 6.12 -11.10 4.59
N THR A 27 5.98 -10.06 5.41
CA THR A 27 7.02 -9.58 6.34
C THR A 27 6.70 -9.88 7.80
N GLU A 28 5.62 -10.63 8.07
CA GLU A 28 5.14 -10.94 9.43
C GLU A 28 4.91 -9.65 10.26
N ALA A 29 4.46 -8.58 9.59
CA ALA A 29 4.21 -7.30 10.23
C ALA A 29 2.97 -7.33 11.15
N ILE A 30 2.03 -8.25 10.94
CA ILE A 30 0.89 -8.43 11.85
C ILE A 30 1.29 -9.44 12.91
N VAL A 31 1.75 -8.96 14.07
CA VAL A 31 2.40 -9.79 15.10
C VAL A 31 1.41 -10.46 16.06
N ALA A 32 0.17 -9.94 16.11
CA ALA A 32 -0.94 -10.47 16.90
C ALA A 32 -2.26 -9.93 16.33
N PRO A 33 -3.43 -10.49 16.70
CA PRO A 33 -4.72 -9.91 16.34
C PRO A 33 -4.77 -8.42 16.68
N TYR A 34 -5.13 -7.61 15.70
CA TYR A 34 -5.24 -6.15 15.82
C TYR A 34 -3.94 -5.38 16.12
N VAL A 35 -2.77 -6.03 15.99
CA VAL A 35 -1.45 -5.40 16.26
C VAL A 35 -0.56 -5.49 15.01
N VAL A 36 -0.18 -4.33 14.48
CA VAL A 36 0.75 -4.21 13.35
C VAL A 36 2.05 -3.57 13.81
N ASP A 37 3.17 -4.26 13.60
CA ASP A 37 4.51 -3.71 13.68
C ASP A 37 4.82 -2.92 12.40
N GLY A 38 4.66 -1.60 12.48
CA GLY A 38 4.93 -0.69 11.37
C GLY A 38 6.36 -0.78 10.85
N SER A 39 7.33 -1.16 11.69
CA SER A 39 8.74 -1.28 11.29
C SER A 39 9.03 -2.47 10.38
N LYS A 40 8.03 -3.32 10.13
CA LYS A 40 8.07 -4.45 9.19
C LYS A 40 7.08 -4.29 8.04
N CYS A 41 6.19 -3.31 8.09
CA CYS A 41 5.09 -3.20 7.13
C CYS A 41 5.57 -2.66 5.77
N ILE A 42 5.26 -3.39 4.69
CA ILE A 42 5.59 -2.98 3.31
C ILE A 42 5.01 -1.59 2.98
N SER A 43 3.78 -1.30 3.44
CA SER A 43 3.15 0.00 3.25
C SER A 43 3.94 1.13 3.93
N TYR A 44 4.42 0.90 5.15
CA TYR A 44 5.28 1.87 5.85
C TYR A 44 6.61 2.06 5.10
N PHE A 45 7.28 0.96 4.71
CA PHE A 45 8.54 1.03 3.98
C PHE A 45 8.45 1.80 2.67
N THR A 46 7.36 1.62 1.93
CA THR A 46 7.22 2.22 0.60
C THR A 46 6.70 3.66 0.63
N ILE A 47 6.05 4.09 1.72
CA ILE A 47 5.38 5.39 1.83
C ILE A 47 6.11 6.37 2.77
N GLU A 48 6.54 5.91 3.94
CA GLU A 48 6.93 6.78 5.07
C GLU A 48 8.39 6.63 5.50
N LEU A 49 9.03 5.48 5.25
CA LEU A 49 10.44 5.26 5.61
C LEU A 49 11.34 6.25 4.85
N LYS A 50 12.23 6.92 5.59
CA LYS A 50 13.18 7.91 5.02
C LYS A 50 14.55 7.32 4.78
N GLU A 51 14.87 6.26 5.48
CA GLU A 51 16.07 5.45 5.36
C GLU A 51 15.91 4.36 4.29
N ALA A 52 16.98 3.63 4.01
CA ALA A 52 16.93 2.49 3.09
C ALA A 52 16.13 1.32 3.70
N ILE A 53 15.37 0.63 2.87
CA ILE A 53 14.64 -0.59 3.26
C ILE A 53 15.66 -1.64 3.75
N PRO A 54 15.43 -2.28 4.92
CA PRO A 54 16.35 -3.29 5.45
C PRO A 54 16.61 -4.43 4.48
N ASN A 55 17.87 -4.86 4.33
CA ASN A 55 18.26 -5.93 3.40
C ASN A 55 17.57 -7.28 3.69
N GLU A 56 17.16 -7.52 4.93
CA GLU A 56 16.37 -8.67 5.38
C GLU A 56 14.96 -8.75 4.77
N MET A 57 14.49 -7.67 4.15
CA MET A 57 13.20 -7.62 3.42
C MET A 57 13.34 -8.00 1.95
N LYS A 58 14.56 -8.28 1.46
CA LYS A 58 14.78 -8.74 0.09
C LYS A 58 14.00 -10.02 -0.17
N GLY A 59 13.29 -10.06 -1.29
CA GLY A 59 12.45 -11.18 -1.70
C GLY A 59 11.11 -11.28 -0.96
N LYS A 60 10.79 -10.35 -0.04
CA LYS A 60 9.53 -10.36 0.72
C LYS A 60 8.53 -9.28 0.29
N MET A 61 8.91 -8.44 -0.68
CA MET A 61 8.08 -7.32 -1.12
C MET A 61 7.35 -7.56 -2.44
N ASP A 62 7.52 -8.73 -3.07
CA ASP A 62 7.02 -9.02 -4.41
C ASP A 62 7.27 -7.83 -5.37
N ASP A 63 6.23 -7.37 -6.08
CA ASP A 63 6.27 -6.18 -6.94
C ASP A 63 5.70 -4.91 -6.25
N TRP A 64 5.53 -4.91 -4.92
CA TRP A 64 4.95 -3.78 -4.16
C TRP A 64 5.93 -2.61 -4.04
N ILE A 65 5.70 -1.56 -4.83
CA ILE A 65 6.54 -0.34 -4.85
C ILE A 65 5.90 0.87 -4.16
N PHE A 66 4.59 0.83 -3.86
CA PHE A 66 3.85 1.87 -3.14
C PHE A 66 2.62 1.27 -2.46
N GLY A 67 2.59 1.28 -1.12
CA GLY A 67 1.55 0.60 -0.37
C GLY A 67 1.65 -0.93 -0.43
N CYS A 68 0.70 -1.60 0.21
CA CYS A 68 0.55 -3.06 0.17
C CYS A 68 -0.88 -3.42 0.56
N ASP A 69 -1.56 -4.21 -0.27
CA ASP A 69 -2.94 -4.64 -0.02
C ASP A 69 -3.07 -6.11 0.34
N VAL A 70 -1.98 -6.86 0.50
CA VAL A 70 -2.02 -8.32 0.78
C VAL A 70 -2.95 -8.68 1.94
N CYS A 71 -2.88 -7.94 3.06
CA CYS A 71 -3.74 -8.21 4.22
C CYS A 71 -5.22 -7.93 3.97
N GLN A 72 -5.53 -7.01 3.04
CA GLN A 72 -6.88 -6.70 2.60
C GLN A 72 -7.36 -7.69 1.55
N ASP A 73 -6.53 -8.07 0.59
CA ASP A 73 -6.88 -8.98 -0.51
C ASP A 73 -7.28 -10.37 0.00
N VAL A 74 -6.63 -10.85 1.06
CA VAL A 74 -6.96 -12.13 1.69
C VAL A 74 -8.10 -12.04 2.71
N CYS A 75 -8.56 -10.83 3.05
CA CYS A 75 -9.62 -10.65 4.04
C CYS A 75 -10.96 -11.16 3.48
N PRO A 76 -11.61 -12.14 4.12
CA PRO A 76 -12.85 -12.73 3.59
C PRO A 76 -14.01 -11.71 3.56
N TRP A 77 -13.94 -10.63 4.34
CA TRP A 77 -14.97 -9.60 4.36
C TRP A 77 -14.89 -8.63 3.18
N ASN A 78 -13.73 -8.50 2.54
CA ASN A 78 -13.57 -7.61 1.38
C ASN A 78 -14.32 -8.10 0.14
N ARG A 79 -14.73 -9.38 0.10
CA ARG A 79 -15.62 -9.89 -0.95
C ARG A 79 -17.01 -9.23 -0.95
N PHE A 80 -17.39 -8.57 0.15
CA PHE A 80 -18.67 -7.86 0.27
C PHE A 80 -18.54 -6.35 -0.02
N SER A 81 -17.34 -5.89 -0.36
CA SER A 81 -17.11 -4.50 -0.76
C SER A 81 -17.92 -4.15 -2.02
N LYS A 82 -18.32 -2.88 -2.12
CA LYS A 82 -19.02 -2.34 -3.29
C LYS A 82 -18.11 -1.34 -3.99
N PRO A 83 -18.07 -1.32 -5.33
CA PRO A 83 -17.36 -0.28 -6.07
C PRO A 83 -17.84 1.12 -5.66
N HIS A 84 -16.92 2.08 -5.64
CA HIS A 84 -17.28 3.48 -5.43
C HIS A 84 -18.03 4.04 -6.65
N SER A 85 -18.79 5.11 -6.44
CA SER A 85 -19.43 5.89 -7.50
C SER A 85 -18.79 7.26 -7.70
N GLU A 86 -17.70 7.56 -6.99
CA GLU A 86 -16.95 8.83 -7.07
C GLU A 86 -16.02 8.84 -8.31
N PRO A 87 -16.28 9.65 -9.35
CA PRO A 87 -15.45 9.66 -10.55
C PRO A 87 -14.00 10.12 -10.31
N LEU A 88 -13.75 10.95 -9.28
CA LEU A 88 -12.41 11.45 -8.97
C LEU A 88 -11.45 10.36 -8.44
N PHE A 89 -11.97 9.20 -8.05
CA PHE A 89 -11.15 8.05 -7.65
C PHE A 89 -10.80 7.14 -8.82
N ALA A 90 -11.26 7.44 -10.04
CA ALA A 90 -10.83 6.69 -11.21
C ALA A 90 -9.30 6.81 -11.40
N PRO A 91 -8.59 5.71 -11.65
CA PRO A 91 -7.15 5.75 -11.88
C PRO A 91 -6.82 6.54 -13.17
N HIS A 92 -5.68 7.22 -13.17
CA HIS A 92 -5.19 7.86 -14.40
C HIS A 92 -4.86 6.79 -15.45
N SER A 93 -5.39 6.96 -16.66
CA SER A 93 -5.27 6.00 -17.75
C SER A 93 -3.82 5.68 -18.14
N GLU A 94 -2.94 6.67 -18.02
CA GLU A 94 -1.52 6.57 -18.30
C GLU A 94 -0.85 5.56 -17.36
N ILE A 95 -1.26 5.52 -16.08
CA ILE A 95 -0.69 4.59 -15.10
C ILE A 95 -1.06 3.14 -15.46
N LEU A 96 -2.31 2.92 -15.91
CA LEU A 96 -2.80 1.59 -16.25
C LEU A 96 -2.10 0.97 -17.46
N SER A 97 -1.44 1.79 -18.29
CA SER A 97 -0.69 1.31 -19.46
C SER A 97 0.82 1.21 -19.25
N TYR A 98 1.34 1.63 -18.10
CA TYR A 98 2.79 1.59 -17.83
C TYR A 98 3.29 0.16 -17.70
N SER A 99 4.32 -0.16 -18.49
CA SER A 99 5.15 -1.35 -18.32
C SER A 99 6.14 -1.18 -17.16
N LYS A 100 6.78 -2.28 -16.74
CA LYS A 100 7.89 -2.20 -15.75
C LYS A 100 8.99 -1.24 -16.21
N LYS A 101 9.27 -1.21 -17.52
CA LYS A 101 10.27 -0.30 -18.12
C LYS A 101 9.84 1.17 -17.98
N ASP A 102 8.56 1.49 -18.18
CA ASP A 102 8.07 2.87 -18.04
C ASP A 102 8.23 3.38 -16.60
N TRP A 103 7.95 2.53 -15.61
CA TRP A 103 8.24 2.82 -14.20
C TRP A 103 9.74 2.95 -13.91
N ASP A 104 10.57 2.12 -14.53
CA ASP A 104 12.03 2.20 -14.40
C ASP A 104 12.63 3.47 -15.03
N GLU A 105 12.03 3.99 -16.10
CA GLU A 105 12.55 5.15 -16.83
C GLU A 105 11.82 6.46 -16.47
N ILE A 106 10.78 6.42 -15.62
CA ILE A 106 10.01 7.60 -15.24
C ILE A 106 10.92 8.70 -14.69
N THR A 107 10.82 9.89 -15.28
CA THR A 107 11.56 11.08 -14.82
C THR A 107 10.79 11.80 -13.72
N GLU A 108 11.47 12.67 -12.97
CA GLU A 108 10.84 13.45 -11.92
C GLU A 108 9.75 14.39 -12.47
N ASP A 109 9.98 15.00 -13.65
CA ASP A 109 8.99 15.88 -14.30
C ASP A 109 7.72 15.12 -14.71
N VAL A 110 7.89 13.93 -15.29
CA VAL A 110 6.76 13.06 -15.67
C VAL A 110 6.02 12.61 -14.40
N PHE A 111 6.73 12.16 -13.37
CA PHE A 111 6.14 11.77 -12.09
C PHE A 111 5.33 12.92 -11.47
N ASN A 112 5.88 14.13 -11.45
CA ASN A 112 5.22 15.30 -10.87
C ASN A 112 3.96 15.70 -11.64
N THR A 113 3.95 15.47 -12.94
CA THR A 113 2.81 15.77 -13.82
C THR A 113 1.71 14.71 -13.68
N VAL A 114 2.07 13.42 -13.82
CA VAL A 114 1.13 12.29 -13.81
C VAL A 114 0.49 12.09 -12.43
N PHE A 115 1.28 12.16 -11.36
CA PHE A 115 0.80 11.94 -9.99
C PHE A 115 0.35 13.23 -9.31
N LYS A 116 0.08 14.30 -10.05
CA LYS A 116 -0.45 15.52 -9.46
C LYS A 116 -1.77 15.21 -8.73
N ASN A 117 -1.87 15.59 -7.47
CA ASN A 117 -3.00 15.29 -6.58
C ASN A 117 -3.20 13.80 -6.21
N SER A 118 -2.23 12.93 -6.51
CA SER A 118 -2.23 11.54 -6.05
C SER A 118 -1.52 11.38 -4.71
N ALA A 119 -1.98 10.44 -3.88
CA ALA A 119 -1.31 10.03 -2.65
C ALA A 119 0.14 9.57 -2.89
N LEU A 120 0.45 9.08 -4.10
CA LEU A 120 1.79 8.62 -4.51
C LEU A 120 2.84 9.74 -4.41
N LYS A 121 2.43 11.02 -4.42
CA LYS A 121 3.30 12.17 -4.14
C LYS A 121 3.94 12.14 -2.76
N ARG A 122 3.39 11.40 -1.79
CA ARG A 122 3.94 11.27 -0.43
C ARG A 122 5.36 10.69 -0.44
N THR A 123 5.57 9.63 -1.21
CA THR A 123 6.86 8.95 -1.40
C THR A 123 7.87 9.78 -2.22
N LYS A 124 7.38 10.70 -3.06
CA LYS A 124 8.16 11.47 -4.04
C LYS A 124 8.82 10.56 -5.10
N HIS A 125 9.37 11.20 -6.15
CA HIS A 125 10.05 10.48 -7.23
C HIS A 125 11.27 9.68 -6.72
N ALA A 126 12.09 10.28 -5.85
CA ALA A 126 13.25 9.60 -5.30
C ALA A 126 12.88 8.32 -4.52
N GLY A 127 11.81 8.36 -3.72
CA GLY A 127 11.34 7.20 -2.97
C GLY A 127 10.81 6.09 -3.87
N ILE A 128 10.01 6.41 -4.89
CA ILE A 128 9.46 5.38 -5.78
C ILE A 128 10.59 4.70 -6.57
N LYS A 129 11.59 5.48 -7.00
CA LYS A 129 12.79 4.94 -7.66
C LYS A 129 13.58 4.01 -6.75
N GLU A 130 13.68 4.32 -5.46
CA GLU A 130 14.36 3.44 -4.51
C GLU A 130 13.58 2.15 -4.27
N ASN A 131 12.25 2.23 -4.11
CA ASN A 131 11.39 1.06 -3.94
C ASN A 131 11.49 0.12 -5.16
N ILE A 132 11.42 0.67 -6.38
CA ILE A 132 11.58 -0.08 -7.62
C ILE A 132 12.94 -0.76 -7.68
N ARG A 133 14.02 -0.04 -7.33
CA ARG A 133 15.38 -0.63 -7.27
C ARG A 133 15.44 -1.79 -6.28
N PHE A 134 14.86 -1.64 -5.09
CA PHE A 134 14.86 -2.67 -4.06
C PHE A 134 14.13 -3.95 -4.50
N VAL A 135 12.95 -3.79 -5.11
CA VAL A 135 12.16 -4.88 -5.67
C VAL A 135 12.90 -5.58 -6.81
N ASN A 136 13.45 -4.84 -7.77
CA ASN A 136 14.19 -5.40 -8.92
C ASN A 136 15.46 -6.17 -8.51
N LEU A 137 16.11 -5.78 -7.40
CA LEU A 137 17.23 -6.53 -6.82
C LEU A 137 16.80 -7.86 -6.17
N SER A 138 15.52 -7.98 -5.82
CA SER A 138 14.93 -9.13 -5.15
C SER A 138 14.38 -10.18 -6.11
N THR A 139 14.16 -9.84 -7.38
CA THR A 139 13.56 -10.72 -8.41
C THR A 139 14.59 -11.52 -9.23
N LYS A 140 15.84 -11.64 -8.76
CA LYS A 140 16.90 -12.42 -9.43
C LYS A 140 17.14 -13.77 -8.79
#